data_AF-G1VJQ1-F1
#
_entry.id   AF-G1VJQ1-F1
#
_cell.length_a   1.000
_cell.length_b   1.000
_cell.length_c   1.000
_cell.angle_alpha   90.00
_cell.angle_beta   90.00
_cell.angle_gamma   90.00
#
_symmetry.space_group_name_H-M   'P 1'
#
loop_
_entity.id
_entity.type
_entity.pdbx_description
1 polymer ?
#
loop_
_entity_poly.entity_id
_entity_poly.type
_entity_poly.pdbx_seq_one_letter_code
_entity_poly.pdbx_strand_id
1 'polypeptide(L)'
;MIWQMIEDWFRGILTDGILSNLSGLFDSVNTEVGEIATQVGTTPAGWNAGIFNMIRSLSENVIVPIAGVIITFVMCYELIQLVIEKNNLHDLDTWIFFKWIFKTFVAVLLVTNTWNIVMGVFDITQSVVNDSAGVIISDTSIDIATVITDIEAKLDAMSVGGLFGAMVSITLCGAYHESVVYLYHAGGVRAHD
;
A
#
# COMPACT_ATOMS: atom_id res chain seq x y z
N MET A 1 6.73 50.65 29.43
CA MET A 1 7.91 49.83 29.78
C MET A 1 7.50 48.47 30.33
N ILE A 2 6.97 48.34 31.55
CA ILE A 2 6.58 47.01 32.10
C ILE A 2 5.55 46.27 31.23
N TRP A 3 4.55 46.97 30.70
CA TRP A 3 3.51 46.32 29.90
C TRP A 3 4.01 45.72 28.58
N GLN A 4 4.91 46.42 27.88
CA GLN A 4 5.56 45.89 26.68
C GLN A 4 6.46 44.70 26.99
N MET A 5 7.22 44.75 28.09
CA MET A 5 8.05 43.62 28.52
C MET A 5 7.23 42.38 28.85
N ILE A 6 6.04 42.56 29.43
CA ILE A 6 5.10 41.46 29.69
C ILE A 6 4.53 40.92 28.38
N GLU A 7 4.16 41.78 27.44
CA GLU A 7 3.65 41.38 26.12
C GLU A 7 4.69 40.58 25.31
N ASP A 8 5.93 41.06 25.27
CA ASP A 8 7.05 40.38 24.59
C ASP A 8 7.39 39.04 25.25
N TRP A 9 7.31 38.97 26.59
CA TRP A 9 7.50 37.71 27.32
C TRP A 9 6.41 36.68 27.00
N PHE A 10 5.14 37.09 26.98
CA PHE A 10 4.03 36.20 26.59
C PHE A 10 4.13 35.77 25.13
N ARG A 11 4.53 36.69 24.23
CA ARG A 11 4.77 36.40 22.82
C ARG A 11 5.85 35.33 22.63
N GLY A 12 6.98 35.47 23.32
CA GLY A 12 8.07 34.49 23.27
C GLY A 12 7.60 33.10 23.69
N ILE A 13 6.97 32.97 24.86
CA ILE A 13 6.47 31.67 25.35
C ILE A 13 5.45 31.05 24.40
N LEU A 14 4.52 31.83 23.86
CA LEU A 14 3.51 31.31 22.94
C LEU A 14 4.12 30.89 21.60
N THR A 15 5.07 31.67 21.07
CA THR A 15 5.75 31.36 19.81
C THR A 15 6.61 30.11 19.97
N ASP A 16 7.44 30.04 21.01
CA ASP A 16 8.26 28.86 21.32
C ASP A 16 7.39 27.61 21.52
N GLY A 17 6.26 27.74 22.24
CA GLY A 17 5.32 26.66 22.47
C GLY A 17 4.66 26.15 21.17
N ILE A 18 4.28 27.06 20.27
CA ILE A 18 3.71 26.71 18.96
C ILE A 18 4.76 26.02 18.09
N LEU A 19 5.96 26.59 17.98
CA LEU A 19 7.04 26.02 17.17
C LEU A 19 7.46 24.64 17.67
N SER A 20 7.55 24.47 19.00
CA SER A 20 7.85 23.17 19.60
C SER A 20 6.78 22.13 19.28
N ASN A 21 5.50 22.49 19.33
CA ASN A 21 4.41 21.56 19.02
C ASN A 21 4.39 21.19 17.53
N LEU A 22 4.53 22.18 16.64
CA LEU A 22 4.57 21.95 15.20
C LEU A 22 5.78 21.14 14.76
N SER A 23 6.96 21.38 15.35
CA SER A 23 8.15 20.55 15.12
C SER A 23 7.86 19.09 15.45
N GLY A 24 7.31 18.82 16.63
CA GLY A 24 6.97 17.47 17.06
C GLY A 24 5.93 16.79 16.15
N LEU A 25 4.95 17.55 15.65
CA LEU A 25 3.97 17.04 14.69
C LEU A 25 4.62 16.72 13.32
N PHE A 26 5.50 17.59 12.81
CA PHE A 26 6.20 17.33 11.56
C PHE A 26 7.18 16.17 11.66
N ASP A 27 7.88 16.02 12.78
CA ASP A 27 8.74 14.86 13.08
C ASP A 27 7.92 13.55 13.11
N SER A 28 6.76 13.58 13.78
CA SER A 28 5.83 12.45 13.83
C SER A 28 5.34 12.08 12.42
N VAL A 29 4.90 13.05 11.63
CA VAL A 29 4.46 12.83 10.24
C VAL A 29 5.59 12.24 9.38
N ASN A 30 6.81 12.76 9.47
CA ASN A 30 7.96 12.20 8.75
C ASN A 30 8.24 10.75 9.14
N THR A 31 8.09 10.42 10.43
CA THR A 31 8.27 9.06 10.95
C THR A 31 7.19 8.12 10.40
N GLU A 32 5.91 8.48 10.56
CA GLU A 32 4.76 7.71 10.07
C GLU A 32 4.81 7.50 8.55
N VAL A 33 5.19 8.51 7.77
CA VAL A 33 5.36 8.39 6.31
C VAL A 33 6.46 7.38 5.96
N GLY A 34 7.57 7.37 6.72
CA GLY A 34 8.64 6.37 6.56
C GLY A 34 8.18 4.95 6.92
N GLU A 35 7.38 4.81 7.97
CA GLU A 35 6.79 3.53 8.36
C GLU A 35 5.79 3.03 7.31
N ILE A 36 4.91 3.88 6.79
CA ILE A 36 3.96 3.53 5.73
C ILE A 36 4.69 3.09 4.47
N ALA A 37 5.74 3.80 4.05
CA ALA A 37 6.55 3.39 2.90
C ALA A 37 7.13 1.98 3.09
N THR A 38 7.54 1.64 4.31
CA THR A 38 8.02 0.29 4.67
C THR A 38 6.90 -0.74 4.65
N GLN A 39 5.74 -0.42 5.23
CA GLN A 39 4.59 -1.32 5.29
C GLN A 39 4.04 -1.65 3.89
N VAL A 40 3.91 -0.67 3.01
CA VAL A 40 3.43 -0.87 1.64
C VAL A 40 4.40 -1.73 0.81
N GLY A 41 5.69 -1.71 1.14
CA GLY A 41 6.71 -2.56 0.53
C GLY A 41 6.73 -4.01 1.03
N THR A 42 5.93 -4.37 2.04
CA THR A 42 5.94 -5.73 2.58
C THR A 42 5.33 -6.75 1.61
N THR A 43 6.00 -7.90 1.50
CA THR A 43 5.53 -8.99 0.64
C THR A 43 4.29 -9.66 1.28
N PRO A 44 3.41 -10.32 0.50
CA PRO A 44 2.25 -11.01 1.07
C PRO A 44 2.61 -12.04 2.16
N ALA A 45 3.76 -12.72 2.02
CA ALA A 45 4.27 -13.64 3.03
C ALA A 45 4.85 -12.93 4.27
N GLY A 46 5.47 -11.77 4.07
CA GLY A 46 5.97 -10.92 5.15
C GLY A 46 4.86 -10.22 5.93
N TRP A 47 3.74 -9.89 5.27
CA TRP A 47 2.57 -9.27 5.89
C TRP A 47 1.84 -10.23 6.84
N ASN A 48 1.50 -11.44 6.38
CA ASN A 48 0.94 -12.48 7.24
C ASN A 48 1.20 -13.88 6.67
N ALA A 49 2.14 -14.59 7.28
CA ALA A 49 2.50 -15.94 6.85
C ALA A 49 1.36 -16.96 6.97
N GLY A 50 0.48 -16.82 7.97
CA GLY A 50 -0.65 -17.73 8.18
C GLY A 50 -1.68 -17.64 7.07
N ILE A 51 -2.14 -16.42 6.78
CA ILE A 51 -3.09 -16.14 5.70
C ILE A 51 -2.47 -16.48 4.34
N PHE A 52 -1.20 -16.12 4.12
CA PHE A 52 -0.49 -16.45 2.89
C PHE A 52 -0.46 -17.96 2.62
N ASN A 53 -0.10 -18.76 3.63
CA ASN A 53 -0.08 -20.22 3.51
C ASN A 53 -1.48 -20.82 3.33
N MET A 54 -2.50 -20.24 3.98
CA MET A 54 -3.89 -20.64 3.76
C MET A 54 -4.31 -20.43 2.30
N ILE A 55 -4.08 -19.23 1.75
CA ILE A 55 -4.39 -18.91 0.34
C ILE A 55 -3.61 -19.81 -0.61
N ARG A 56 -2.31 -20.04 -0.33
CA ARG A 56 -1.47 -20.96 -1.11
C ARG A 56 -2.05 -22.35 -1.15
N SER A 57 -2.40 -22.90 0.01
CA SER A 57 -2.98 -24.23 0.13
C SER A 57 -4.29 -24.35 -0.65
N LEU A 58 -5.16 -23.34 -0.58
CA LEU A 58 -6.38 -23.31 -1.39
C LEU A 58 -6.08 -23.27 -2.90
N SER A 59 -5.10 -22.48 -3.31
CA SER A 59 -4.69 -22.39 -4.71
C SER A 59 -4.18 -23.74 -5.25
N GLU A 60 -3.21 -24.33 -4.55
CA GLU A 60 -2.52 -25.55 -5.00
C GLU A 60 -3.42 -26.81 -4.86
N ASN A 61 -4.21 -26.91 -3.79
CA ASN A 61 -4.96 -28.14 -3.49
C ASN A 61 -6.43 -28.12 -3.92
N VAL A 62 -7.02 -26.94 -4.15
CA VAL A 62 -8.44 -26.83 -4.50
C VAL A 62 -8.60 -26.24 -5.89
N ILE A 63 -8.01 -25.07 -6.15
CA ILE A 63 -8.23 -24.34 -7.40
C ILE A 63 -7.58 -25.06 -8.58
N VAL A 64 -6.32 -25.49 -8.46
CA VAL A 64 -5.61 -26.17 -9.56
C VAL A 64 -6.30 -27.48 -9.97
N PRO A 65 -6.72 -28.38 -9.07
CA PRO A 65 -7.48 -29.58 -9.46
C PRO A 65 -8.80 -29.28 -10.15
N ILE A 66 -9.58 -28.31 -9.67
CA ILE A 66 -10.85 -27.91 -10.29
C ILE A 66 -10.60 -27.37 -11.71
N ALA A 67 -9.59 -26.51 -11.87
CA ALA A 67 -9.20 -25.98 -13.17
C ALA A 67 -8.76 -27.10 -14.14
N GLY A 68 -8.03 -28.11 -13.64
CA GLY A 68 -7.63 -29.27 -14.44
C GLY A 68 -8.82 -30.07 -14.98
N VAL A 69 -9.88 -30.25 -14.18
CA VAL A 69 -11.12 -30.90 -14.61
C VAL A 69 -11.82 -30.06 -15.69
N ILE A 70 -11.98 -28.76 -15.45
CA ILE A 70 -12.64 -27.85 -16.40
C ILE A 70 -11.90 -27.82 -17.74
N ILE A 71 -10.56 -27.68 -17.72
CA ILE A 71 -9.75 -27.71 -18.94
C ILE A 71 -9.94 -29.04 -19.68
N THR A 72 -9.94 -30.16 -18.97
CA THR A 72 -10.18 -31.47 -19.59
C THR A 72 -11.52 -31.49 -20.34
N PHE A 73 -12.60 -31.00 -19.72
CA PHE A 73 -13.90 -30.90 -20.38
C PHE A 73 -13.88 -29.99 -21.60
N VAL A 74 -13.30 -28.79 -21.48
CA VAL A 74 -13.21 -27.81 -22.58
C VAL A 74 -12.41 -28.38 -23.75
N MET A 75 -11.26 -29.01 -23.49
CA MET A 75 -10.40 -29.56 -24.53
C MET A 75 -11.02 -30.79 -25.21
N CYS A 76 -11.73 -31.65 -24.47
CA CYS A 76 -12.49 -32.76 -25.05
C CYS A 76 -13.62 -32.28 -25.96
N TYR A 77 -14.35 -31.24 -25.54
CA TYR A 77 -15.39 -30.63 -26.37
C TYR A 77 -14.80 -30.06 -27.67
N GLU A 78 -13.69 -29.31 -27.57
CA GLU A 78 -13.00 -28.75 -28.73
C GLU A 78 -12.49 -29.84 -29.69
N LEU A 79 -11.96 -30.95 -29.16
CA LEU A 79 -11.50 -32.08 -29.99
C LEU A 79 -12.66 -32.73 -30.76
N ILE A 80 -13.80 -32.95 -30.11
CA ILE A 80 -15.00 -33.54 -30.74
C ILE A 80 -15.47 -32.64 -31.88
N GLN A 81 -15.53 -31.32 -31.65
CA GLN A 81 -15.92 -30.37 -32.70
C GLN A 81 -14.97 -30.42 -33.89
N LEU A 82 -13.66 -30.41 -33.66
CA LEU A 82 -12.66 -30.49 -34.73
C LEU A 82 -12.80 -31.77 -35.57
N VAL A 83 -13.14 -32.91 -34.93
CA VAL A 83 -13.36 -34.19 -35.63
C VAL A 83 -14.68 -34.22 -36.41
N ILE A 84 -15.75 -33.64 -35.87
CA ILE A 84 -17.08 -33.58 -36.52
C ILE A 84 -17.08 -32.61 -37.70
N GLU A 85 -16.45 -31.44 -37.58
CA GLU A 85 -16.41 -30.44 -38.66
C GLU A 85 -15.56 -30.91 -39.86
N LYS A 86 -14.57 -31.78 -39.62
CA LYS A 86 -13.68 -32.34 -40.66
C LYS A 86 -14.08 -33.75 -41.10
N ASN A 87 -15.36 -34.11 -40.99
CA ASN A 87 -15.96 -35.43 -41.29
C ASN A 87 -15.59 -36.01 -42.67
N ASN A 88 -14.36 -36.51 -42.82
CA ASN A 88 -14.02 -37.51 -43.84
C ASN A 88 -12.67 -38.26 -43.63
N LEU A 89 -11.83 -38.03 -42.61
CA LEU A 89 -10.51 -38.70 -42.46
C LEU A 89 -9.56 -38.65 -43.69
N HIS A 90 -9.95 -37.96 -44.76
CA HIS A 90 -9.33 -38.04 -46.08
C HIS A 90 -8.46 -36.80 -46.38
N ASP A 91 -8.68 -35.71 -45.67
CA ASP A 91 -7.83 -34.50 -45.63
C ASP A 91 -7.54 -34.12 -44.17
N LEU A 92 -6.83 -34.99 -43.45
CA LEU A 92 -6.35 -34.68 -42.10
C LEU A 92 -5.23 -33.64 -42.18
N ASP A 93 -5.64 -32.36 -42.15
CA ASP A 93 -4.73 -31.24 -41.99
C ASP A 93 -4.07 -31.33 -40.60
N THR A 94 -2.95 -32.06 -40.55
CA THR A 94 -2.19 -32.40 -39.34
C THR A 94 -1.80 -31.14 -38.56
N TRP A 95 -1.72 -30.01 -39.25
CA TRP A 95 -1.45 -28.70 -38.67
C TRP A 95 -2.51 -28.23 -37.67
N ILE A 96 -3.79 -28.56 -37.89
CA ILE A 96 -4.89 -28.20 -36.99
C ILE A 96 -4.77 -28.98 -35.67
N PHE A 97 -4.48 -30.28 -35.75
CA PHE A 97 -4.25 -31.11 -34.57
C PHE A 97 -3.01 -30.66 -33.79
N PHE A 98 -1.94 -30.29 -34.48
CA PHE A 98 -0.75 -29.76 -33.80
C PHE A 98 -1.05 -28.48 -33.01
N LYS A 99 -1.81 -27.53 -33.58
CA LYS A 99 -2.25 -26.33 -32.87
C LYS A 99 -3.13 -26.63 -31.67
N TRP A 100 -4.02 -27.63 -31.77
CA TRP A 100 -4.83 -28.07 -30.64
C TRP A 100 -3.98 -28.68 -29.53
N ILE A 101 -3.03 -29.58 -29.86
CA ILE A 101 -2.09 -30.15 -28.88
C ILE A 101 -1.23 -29.06 -28.23
N PHE A 102 -0.76 -28.08 -29.00
CA PHE A 102 0.01 -26.98 -28.45
C PHE A 102 -0.85 -26.12 -27.50
N LYS A 103 -2.10 -25.83 -27.88
CA LYS A 103 -3.05 -25.10 -27.04
C LYS A 103 -3.35 -25.84 -25.73
N THR A 104 -3.60 -27.15 -25.75
CA THR A 104 -3.81 -27.96 -24.53
C THR A 104 -2.58 -27.91 -23.63
N PHE A 105 -1.39 -28.05 -24.21
CA PHE A 105 -0.12 -28.01 -23.48
C PHE A 105 0.10 -26.67 -22.77
N VAL A 106 -0.08 -25.56 -23.49
CA VAL A 106 0.04 -24.21 -22.90
C VAL A 106 -1.00 -23.98 -21.81
N ALA A 107 -2.25 -24.43 -22.00
CA ALA A 107 -3.31 -24.28 -21.01
C ALA A 107 -2.98 -25.00 -19.70
N VAL A 108 -2.49 -26.25 -19.77
CA VAL A 108 -2.05 -27.00 -18.59
C VAL A 108 -0.85 -26.32 -17.92
N LEU A 109 0.14 -25.90 -18.71
CA LEU A 109 1.34 -25.24 -18.18
C LEU A 109 1.00 -23.96 -17.40
N LEU A 110 0.09 -23.14 -17.92
CA LEU A 110 -0.36 -21.92 -17.25
C LEU A 110 -1.09 -22.23 -15.94
N VAL A 111 -2.05 -23.16 -15.95
CA VAL A 111 -2.82 -23.52 -14.74
C VAL A 111 -1.94 -24.10 -13.66
N THR A 112 -1.02 -25.01 -14.01
CA THR A 112 -0.08 -25.61 -13.04
C THR A 112 0.86 -24.55 -12.43
N ASN A 113 1.14 -23.45 -13.14
CA ASN A 113 2.04 -22.39 -12.66
C ASN A 113 1.31 -21.15 -12.13
N THR A 114 -0.01 -21.20 -11.91
CA THR A 114 -0.81 -20.03 -11.46
C THR A 114 -0.21 -19.35 -10.23
N TRP A 115 0.20 -20.14 -9.23
CA TRP A 115 0.81 -19.62 -8.00
C TRP A 115 2.12 -18.86 -8.28
N ASN A 116 3.00 -19.45 -9.09
CA ASN A 116 4.27 -18.85 -9.46
C ASN A 116 4.08 -17.54 -10.25
N ILE A 117 3.06 -17.49 -11.12
CA ILE A 117 2.73 -16.28 -11.89
C ILE A 117 2.27 -15.17 -10.93
N VAL A 118 1.37 -15.46 -10.00
CA VAL A 118 0.88 -14.48 -9.02
C VAL A 118 2.04 -13.95 -8.18
N MET A 119 2.94 -14.83 -7.72
CA MET A 119 4.13 -14.40 -6.99
C MET A 119 5.06 -13.53 -7.85
N GLY A 120 5.25 -13.88 -9.12
CA GLY A 120 6.02 -13.04 -10.05
C GLY A 120 5.41 -11.64 -10.25
N VAL A 121 4.08 -11.50 -10.24
CA VAL A 121 3.42 -10.19 -10.26
C VAL A 121 3.71 -9.40 -8.98
N PHE A 122 3.66 -10.06 -7.82
CA PHE A 122 4.03 -9.43 -6.56
C PHE A 122 5.50 -8.99 -6.53
N ASP A 123 6.42 -9.76 -7.13
CA ASP A 123 7.84 -9.39 -7.20
C ASP A 123 8.06 -8.15 -8.07
N ILE A 124 7.40 -8.06 -9.23
CA ILE A 124 7.43 -6.85 -10.08
C ILE A 124 6.79 -5.66 -9.35
N THR A 125 5.71 -5.89 -8.63
CA THR A 125 5.04 -4.83 -7.87
C THR A 125 5.94 -4.32 -6.75
N GLN A 126 6.65 -5.21 -6.06
CA GLN A 126 7.62 -4.81 -5.03
C GLN A 126 8.73 -3.94 -5.59
N SER A 127 9.27 -4.21 -6.79
CA SER A 127 10.29 -3.34 -7.36
C SER A 127 9.76 -1.93 -7.61
N VAL A 128 8.54 -1.81 -8.16
CA VAL A 128 7.89 -0.50 -8.39
C VAL A 128 7.59 0.22 -7.08
N VAL A 129 7.15 -0.50 -6.05
CA VAL A 129 6.87 0.06 -4.73
C VAL A 129 8.16 0.53 -4.05
N ASN A 130 9.25 -0.22 -4.16
CA ASN A 130 10.55 0.19 -3.60
C ASN A 130 11.08 1.47 -4.25
N ASP A 131 10.93 1.61 -5.57
CA ASP A 131 11.28 2.84 -6.28
C ASP A 131 10.39 4.01 -5.83
N SER A 132 9.09 3.74 -5.64
CA SER A 132 8.12 4.72 -5.16
C SER A 132 8.33 5.10 -3.70
N ALA A 133 8.79 4.18 -2.85
CA ALA A 133 9.13 4.44 -1.45
C ALA A 133 10.26 5.47 -1.34
N GLY A 134 11.25 5.42 -2.24
CA GLY A 134 12.28 6.45 -2.33
C GLY A 134 11.73 7.85 -2.62
N VAL A 135 10.74 7.94 -3.52
CA VAL A 135 10.04 9.19 -3.85
C VAL A 135 9.16 9.65 -2.68
N ILE A 136 8.41 8.75 -2.03
CA ILE A 136 7.55 9.07 -0.89
C ILE A 136 8.39 9.66 0.25
N ILE A 137 9.49 9.00 0.62
CA ILE A 137 10.37 9.47 1.71
C ILE A 137 11.03 10.80 1.34
N SER A 138 11.51 10.95 0.10
CA SER A 138 12.15 12.19 -0.35
C SER A 138 11.17 13.36 -0.40
N ASP A 139 10.09 13.22 -1.17
CA ASP A 139 9.25 14.34 -1.59
C ASP A 139 8.14 14.65 -0.60
N THR A 140 7.80 13.69 0.27
CA THR A 140 6.84 13.91 1.37
C THR A 140 7.55 14.33 2.67
N SER A 141 8.88 14.22 2.74
CA SER A 141 9.60 14.71 3.92
C SER A 141 9.42 16.22 4.07
N ILE A 142 9.05 16.62 5.29
CA ILE A 142 8.97 18.02 5.66
C ILE A 142 10.37 18.45 6.08
N ASP A 143 10.95 19.42 5.38
CA ASP A 143 12.16 20.11 5.85
C ASP A 143 11.79 21.05 7.00
N ILE A 144 11.87 20.51 8.21
CA ILE A 144 11.46 21.18 9.44
C ILE A 144 12.26 22.46 9.67
N ALA A 145 13.55 22.50 9.34
CA ALA A 145 14.38 23.68 9.58
C ALA A 145 13.90 24.87 8.73
N THR A 146 13.59 24.63 7.46
CA THR A 146 13.10 25.66 6.54
C THR A 146 11.67 26.08 6.91
N VAL A 147 10.79 25.11 7.16
CA VAL A 147 9.37 25.38 7.45
C VAL A 147 9.18 26.07 8.80
N ILE A 148 9.94 25.70 9.85
CA ILE A 148 9.88 26.36 11.15
C ILE A 148 10.31 27.82 11.05
N THR A 149 11.38 28.11 10.29
CA THR A 149 11.87 29.49 10.11
C THR A 149 10.80 30.39 9.45
N ASP A 150 10.11 29.88 8.43
CA ASP A 150 9.02 30.60 7.76
C ASP A 150 7.78 30.77 8.67
N ILE A 151 7.50 29.79 9.53
CA ILE A 151 6.40 29.86 10.49
C ILE A 151 6.72 30.85 11.62
N GLU A 152 7.94 30.84 12.15
CA GLU A 152 8.43 31.77 13.17
C GLU A 152 8.25 33.22 12.70
N ALA A 153 8.68 33.54 11.47
CA ALA A 153 8.50 34.87 10.89
C ALA A 153 7.02 35.30 10.79
N LYS A 154 6.10 34.35 10.57
CA LYS A 154 4.65 34.63 10.57
C LYS A 154 4.08 34.80 11.97
N LEU A 155 4.53 34.00 12.94
CA LEU A 155 4.12 34.10 14.34
C LEU A 155 4.56 35.42 14.96
N ASP A 156 5.77 35.89 14.64
CA ASP A 156 6.29 37.19 15.09
C ASP A 156 5.41 38.36 14.63
N ALA A 157 4.78 38.25 13.46
CA ALA A 157 3.88 39.27 12.92
C ALA A 157 2.48 39.25 13.53
N MET A 158 2.11 38.23 14.31
CA MET A 158 0.76 38.10 14.89
C MET A 158 0.60 38.92 16.18
N SER A 159 -0.63 39.17 16.62
CA SER A 159 -0.87 39.73 17.96
C SER A 159 -0.78 38.62 19.02
N VAL A 160 -0.51 38.97 20.29
CA VAL A 160 -0.49 37.99 21.39
C VAL A 160 -1.81 37.20 21.50
N GLY A 161 -2.95 37.86 21.26
CA GLY A 161 -4.25 37.18 21.19
C GLY A 161 -4.35 36.20 20.02
N GLY A 162 -3.75 36.54 18.87
CA GLY A 162 -3.66 35.63 17.71
C GLY A 162 -2.78 34.42 18.00
N LEU A 163 -1.63 34.62 18.65
CA LEU A 163 -0.72 33.54 19.07
C LEU A 163 -1.41 32.59 20.06
N PHE A 164 -2.10 33.13 21.06
CA PHE A 164 -2.85 32.31 22.00
C PHE A 164 -3.93 31.47 21.30
N GLY A 165 -4.67 32.06 20.37
CA GLY A 165 -5.66 31.34 19.55
C GLY A 165 -5.02 30.21 18.74
N ALA A 166 -3.89 30.49 18.08
CA ALA A 166 -3.15 29.49 17.29
C ALA A 166 -2.64 28.33 18.15
N MET A 167 -2.05 28.62 19.31
CA MET A 167 -1.58 27.61 20.26
C MET A 167 -2.71 26.67 20.69
N VAL A 168 -3.87 27.21 21.05
CA VAL A 168 -5.05 26.41 21.43
C VAL A 168 -5.52 25.55 20.25
N SER A 169 -5.62 26.10 19.04
CA SER A 169 -6.04 25.34 17.86
C SER A 169 -5.09 24.19 17.53
N ILE A 170 -3.78 24.42 17.56
CA ILE A 170 -2.77 23.39 17.27
C ILE A 170 -2.78 22.30 18.35
N THR A 171 -2.91 22.67 19.63
CA THR A 171 -2.99 21.71 20.74
C THR A 171 -4.25 20.85 20.62
N LEU A 172 -5.40 21.45 20.29
CA LEU A 172 -6.63 20.71 20.05
C LEU A 172 -6.48 19.77 18.86
N CYS A 173 -5.91 20.24 17.75
CA CYS A 173 -5.65 19.43 16.56
C CYS A 173 -4.75 18.22 16.89
N GLY A 174 -3.67 18.41 17.65
CA GLY A 174 -2.82 17.32 18.13
C GLY A 174 -3.57 16.31 19.00
N ALA A 175 -4.40 16.77 19.94
CA ALA A 175 -5.22 15.89 20.77
C ALA A 175 -6.26 15.09 19.97
N TYR A 176 -6.84 15.68 18.92
CA TYR A 176 -7.70 14.97 17.97
C TYR A 176 -6.92 13.90 17.19
N HIS A 177 -5.71 14.21 16.74
CA HIS A 177 -4.85 13.26 16.03
C HIS A 177 -4.54 12.03 16.87
N GLU A 178 -4.04 12.20 18.11
CA GLU A 178 -3.78 11.07 19.02
C GLU A 178 -5.04 10.23 19.26
N SER A 179 -6.18 10.87 19.48
CA SER A 179 -7.46 10.18 19.70
C SER A 179 -7.88 9.29 18.51
N VAL A 180 -7.65 9.75 17.27
CA VAL A 180 -7.95 8.99 16.05
C VAL A 180 -6.96 7.82 15.88
N VAL A 181 -5.67 8.06 16.14
CA VAL A 181 -4.62 7.02 16.09
C VAL A 181 -4.92 5.90 17.11
N TYR A 182 -5.31 6.25 18.34
CA TYR A 182 -5.73 5.25 19.34
C TYR A 182 -6.92 4.41 18.90
N LEU A 183 -7.91 5.01 18.23
CA LEU A 183 -9.06 4.28 17.69
C LEU A 183 -8.66 3.37 16.52
N TYR A 184 -7.71 3.80 15.68
CA TYR A 184 -7.21 3.00 14.57
C TYR A 184 -6.43 1.78 15.06
N HIS A 185 -5.52 1.94 16.04
CA HIS A 185 -4.81 0.82 16.65
C HIS A 185 -5.75 -0.12 17.42
N ALA A 186 -6.72 0.40 18.17
CA ALA A 186 -7.71 -0.43 18.86
C ALA A 186 -8.63 -1.21 17.89
N GLY A 187 -8.89 -0.67 16.70
CA GLY A 187 -9.60 -1.36 15.62
C GLY A 187 -8.74 -2.39 14.88
N GLY A 188 -7.45 -2.10 14.67
CA GLY A 188 -6.49 -2.97 13.99
C GLY A 188 -6.12 -4.23 14.78
N VAL A 189 -6.07 -4.16 16.11
CA VAL A 189 -5.85 -5.33 16.98
C VAL A 189 -6.96 -6.39 16.83
N ARG A 190 -8.19 -6.00 16.43
CA ARG A 190 -9.28 -6.96 16.19
C ARG A 190 -9.26 -7.62 14.80
N ALA A 191 -8.41 -7.17 13.88
CA ALA A 191 -8.31 -7.73 12.53
C ALA A 191 -7.16 -8.74 12.38
N HIS A 192 -6.30 -8.86 13.40
CA HIS A 192 -5.10 -9.70 13.40
C HIS A 192 -5.17 -10.90 14.38
N ASP A 193 -6.30 -11.10 15.07
CA ASP A 193 -6.60 -12.30 15.87
C ASP A 193 -7.54 -13.26 15.12
#